data_AF-A0AAD8VKK3-F1
#
_entry.id   AF-A0AAD8VKK3-F1
#
_cell.length_a   1.000
_cell.length_b   1.000
_cell.length_c   1.000
_cell.angle_alpha   90.00
_cell.angle_beta   90.00
_cell.angle_gamma   90.00
#
_symmetry.space_group_name_H-M   'P 1'
#
loop_
_entity.id
_entity.type
_entity.pdbx_description
1 polymer ?
#
loop_
_entity_poly.entity_id
_entity_poly.type
_entity_poly.pdbx_seq_one_letter_code
_entity_poly.pdbx_strand_id
1 'polypeptide(L)'
;MLEIVTVTLKMDSTVLHCIFCSQPLKPPVFKCKGNHLACGRCLSELPGNRCHRCVEPRGGFEQDPAMDAVVSAATVECPHSSCGSLVAYHQVHDHKIACPHAPCACTEPGCDFHKIDIGIMLDFVLMGKFPIQVI
;
A
#
# COMPACT_ATOMS: atom_id res chain seq x y z
N MET A 1 7.18 27.77 18.50
CA MET A 1 6.21 26.69 18.18
C MET A 1 6.18 26.60 16.67
N LEU A 2 6.67 25.52 16.07
CA LEU A 2 6.60 25.35 14.62
C LEU A 2 5.14 25.00 14.29
N GLU A 3 4.46 25.83 13.50
CA GLU A 3 3.17 25.47 12.94
C GLU A 3 3.38 24.33 11.93
N ILE A 4 2.75 23.19 12.20
CA ILE A 4 2.75 22.07 11.26
C ILE A 4 1.68 22.37 10.21
N VAL A 5 2.13 22.74 9.01
CA VAL A 5 1.25 22.91 7.86
C VAL A 5 1.15 21.58 7.12
N THR A 6 -0.05 21.01 7.06
CA THR A 6 -0.33 19.83 6.24
C THR A 6 -0.57 20.24 4.79
N VAL A 7 0.19 19.67 3.87
CA VAL A 7 0.04 19.89 2.43
C VAL A 7 -0.44 18.60 1.78
N THR A 8 -1.56 18.66 1.06
CA THR A 8 -2.08 17.53 0.28
C THR A 8 -1.57 17.58 -1.15
N LEU A 9 -0.87 16.54 -1.58
CA LEU A 9 -0.31 16.41 -2.92
C LEU A 9 -1.05 15.31 -3.69
N LYS A 10 -1.47 15.61 -4.92
CA LYS A 10 -2.00 14.62 -5.86
C LYS A 10 -0.90 14.25 -6.85
N MET A 11 -0.49 13.00 -6.84
CA MET A 11 0.54 12.46 -7.74
C MET A 11 0.17 11.05 -8.21
N ASP A 12 0.80 10.61 -9.29
CA ASP A 12 0.73 9.21 -9.70
C ASP A 12 1.41 8.36 -8.62
N SER A 13 0.70 7.37 -8.07
CA SER A 13 1.19 6.56 -6.95
C SER A 13 2.38 5.67 -7.35
N THR A 14 2.54 5.39 -8.65
CA THR A 14 3.65 4.58 -9.17
C THR A 14 5.02 5.21 -8.92
N VAL A 15 5.09 6.52 -8.66
CA VAL A 15 6.34 7.20 -8.27
C VAL A 15 6.88 6.71 -6.93
N LEU A 16 6.03 6.12 -6.09
CA LEU A 16 6.37 5.52 -4.80
C LEU A 16 6.43 3.98 -4.88
N HIS A 17 6.56 3.41 -6.07
CA HIS A 17 6.70 1.96 -6.25
C HIS A 17 8.16 1.56 -6.49
N CYS A 18 8.49 0.36 -6.02
CA CYS A 18 9.77 -0.26 -6.33
C CYS A 18 9.87 -0.55 -7.82
N ILE A 19 10.98 -0.17 -8.45
CA ILE A 19 11.21 -0.38 -9.89
C ILE A 19 11.30 -1.86 -10.32
N PHE A 20 11.50 -2.77 -9.35
CA PHE A 20 11.66 -4.20 -9.63
C PHE A 20 10.38 -4.99 -9.44
N CYS A 21 9.64 -4.77 -8.36
CA CYS A 21 8.43 -5.54 -8.03
C CYS A 21 7.12 -4.76 -8.19
N SER A 22 7.20 -3.46 -8.51
CA SER A 22 6.04 -2.56 -8.65
C SER A 22 5.15 -2.47 -7.41
N GLN A 23 5.64 -2.91 -6.24
CA GLN A 23 4.96 -2.80 -4.96
C GLN A 23 5.24 -1.44 -4.31
N PRO A 24 4.31 -0.91 -3.48
CA PRO A 24 4.54 0.27 -2.67
C PRO A 24 5.83 0.18 -1.85
N LEU A 25 6.62 1.26 -1.89
CA LEU A 25 7.83 1.38 -1.10
C LEU A 25 7.48 1.54 0.39
N LYS A 26 8.25 0.87 1.24
CA LYS A 26 8.27 1.04 2.68
C LYS A 26 9.71 1.29 3.14
N PRO A 27 9.93 2.04 4.22
CA PRO A 27 11.27 2.20 4.77
C PRO A 27 11.89 0.84 5.14
N PRO A 28 13.21 0.66 4.93
CA PRO A 28 14.12 1.58 4.24
C PRO A 28 13.97 1.56 2.71
N VAL A 29 13.93 2.75 2.11
CA VAL A 29 13.89 3.02 0.68
C VAL A 29 15.31 3.27 0.17
N PHE A 30 15.62 2.70 -0.98
CA PHE A 30 16.94 2.83 -1.58
C PHE A 30 16.85 3.51 -2.94
N LYS A 31 17.78 4.43 -3.21
CA LYS A 31 17.87 5.19 -4.46
C LYS A 31 19.22 4.96 -5.11
N CYS A 32 19.24 4.69 -6.41
CA CYS A 32 20.48 4.69 -7.18
C CYS A 32 20.80 6.10 -7.70
N LYS A 33 22.03 6.34 -8.19
CA LYS A 33 22.42 7.65 -8.76
C LYS A 33 21.63 8.07 -10.01
N GLY A 34 20.88 7.14 -10.61
CA GLY A 34 19.92 7.42 -11.70
C GLY A 34 18.51 7.76 -11.22
N ASN A 35 18.30 7.96 -9.90
CA ASN A 35 17.01 8.23 -9.25
C ASN A 35 15.97 7.11 -9.32
N HIS A 36 16.37 5.87 -9.64
CA HIS A 36 15.47 4.72 -9.49
C HIS A 36 15.37 4.32 -8.02
N LEU A 37 14.14 4.04 -7.58
CA LEU A 37 13.83 3.62 -6.22
C LEU A 37 13.61 2.10 -6.14
N ALA A 38 14.15 1.49 -5.10
CA ALA A 38 14.02 0.07 -4.82
C ALA A 38 13.72 -0.18 -3.33
N CYS A 39 12.99 -1.25 -3.05
CA CYS A 39 12.79 -1.72 -1.68
C CYS A 39 13.96 -2.62 -1.23
N GLY A 40 14.17 -2.70 0.10
CA GLY A 40 15.26 -3.52 0.66
C GLY A 40 15.22 -5.00 0.25
N ARG A 41 14.03 -5.59 0.08
CA ARG A 41 13.88 -6.97 -0.39
C ARG A 41 14.48 -7.16 -1.79
N CYS A 42 14.00 -6.39 -2.77
CA CYS A 42 14.51 -6.49 -4.14
C CYS A 42 15.99 -6.18 -4.21
N LEU A 43 16.50 -5.27 -3.36
CA LEU A 43 17.92 -4.98 -3.30
C LEU A 43 18.76 -6.14 -2.77
N SER A 44 18.27 -6.83 -1.74
CA SER A 44 18.93 -8.02 -1.17
C SER A 44 19.02 -9.19 -2.16
N GLU A 45 18.08 -9.27 -3.10
CA GLU A 45 18.01 -10.27 -4.15
C GLU A 45 18.77 -9.82 -5.43
N LEU A 46 19.27 -8.58 -5.48
CA LEU A 46 19.85 -7.98 -6.68
C LEU A 46 21.33 -8.37 -6.85
N PRO A 47 21.72 -9.05 -7.94
CA PRO A 47 23.10 -9.43 -8.18
C PRO A 47 24.01 -8.20 -8.28
N GLY A 48 25.09 -8.19 -7.49
CA GLY A 48 26.12 -7.16 -7.54
C GLY A 48 25.70 -5.77 -7.06
N ASN A 49 24.50 -5.60 -6.49
CA ASN A 49 23.98 -4.31 -6.00
C ASN A 49 24.06 -3.20 -7.07
N ARG A 50 23.80 -3.52 -8.35
CA ARG A 50 23.87 -2.56 -9.47
C ARG A 50 22.49 -2.30 -10.04
N CYS A 51 22.20 -1.03 -10.32
CA CYS A 51 20.94 -0.69 -10.99
C CYS A 51 21.01 -1.05 -12.48
N HIS A 52 20.29 -2.11 -12.89
CA HIS A 52 20.17 -2.55 -14.29
C HIS A 52 19.14 -1.78 -15.12
N ARG A 53 18.41 -0.84 -14.50
CA ARG A 53 17.40 0.00 -15.15
C ARG A 53 17.96 1.35 -15.62
N CYS A 54 19.15 1.73 -15.15
CA CYS A 54 19.81 2.94 -15.62
C CYS A 54 20.32 2.77 -17.07
N VAL A 55 20.12 3.80 -17.89
CA VAL A 55 20.66 3.87 -19.26
C VAL A 55 22.18 3.78 -19.26
N GLU A 56 22.83 4.42 -18.29
CA GLU A 56 24.27 4.28 -18.04
C GLU A 56 24.47 3.60 -16.70
N PRO A 57 25.51 2.77 -16.52
CA PRO A 57 25.82 2.18 -15.21
C PRO A 57 26.23 3.26 -14.20
N ARG A 58 25.24 3.87 -13.53
CA ARG A 58 25.45 4.97 -12.58
C ARG A 58 25.79 4.53 -11.16
N GLY A 59 26.01 3.24 -10.92
CA GLY A 59 26.41 2.71 -9.60
C GLY A 59 25.29 1.96 -8.88
N GLY A 60 25.54 1.66 -7.60
CA GLY A 60 24.62 0.90 -6.77
C GLY A 60 23.52 1.74 -6.14
N PHE A 61 22.75 1.11 -5.27
CA PHE A 61 21.73 1.76 -4.48
C PHE A 61 22.26 2.13 -3.09
N GLU A 62 21.81 3.27 -2.60
CA GLU A 62 22.08 3.77 -1.24
C GLU A 62 20.74 4.05 -0.55
N GLN A 63 20.69 4.02 0.78
CA GLN A 63 19.48 4.40 1.52
C GLN A 63 19.17 5.88 1.29
N ASP A 64 17.89 6.20 1.17
CA ASP A 64 17.41 7.56 0.99
C ASP A 64 16.49 7.98 2.15
N PRO A 65 17.04 8.59 3.21
CA PRO A 65 16.26 9.02 4.37
C PRO A 65 15.17 10.04 4.04
N ALA A 66 15.35 10.84 2.98
CA ALA A 66 14.32 11.78 2.56
C ALA A 66 13.12 11.03 1.98
N MET A 67 13.37 10.02 1.15
CA MET A 67 12.28 9.16 0.66
C MET A 67 11.68 8.31 1.76
N ASP A 68 12.45 7.85 2.76
CA ASP A 68 11.91 7.18 3.94
C ASP A 68 10.89 8.06 4.67
N ALA A 69 11.21 9.33 4.89
CA ALA A 69 10.29 10.29 5.51
C ALA A 69 9.03 10.49 4.65
N VAL A 70 9.18 10.63 3.33
CA VAL A 70 8.06 10.80 2.40
C VAL A 70 7.13 9.57 2.44
N VAL A 71 7.65 8.35 2.28
CA VAL A 71 6.79 7.14 2.26
C VAL A 71 6.17 6.82 3.62
N SER A 72 6.81 7.25 4.72
CA SER A 72 6.27 7.11 6.08
C SER A 72 5.13 8.09 6.35
N ALA A 73 5.24 9.31 5.83
CA ALA A 73 4.22 10.35 5.98
C ALA A 73 3.09 10.25 4.94
N ALA A 74 3.33 9.56 3.82
CA ALA A 74 2.33 9.41 2.77
C ALA A 74 1.14 8.59 3.26
N THR A 75 -0.04 9.17 3.13
CA THR A 75 -1.30 8.53 3.50
C THR A 75 -2.36 8.69 2.42
N VAL A 76 -3.30 7.77 2.38
CA VAL A 76 -4.44 7.77 1.46
C VAL A 76 -5.72 7.58 2.27
N GLU A 77 -6.76 8.32 1.93
CA GLU A 77 -8.09 8.10 2.50
C GLU A 77 -8.62 6.75 2.02
N CYS A 78 -9.21 5.98 2.94
CA CYS A 78 -9.87 4.74 2.58
C CYS A 78 -10.99 5.02 1.56
N PRO A 79 -11.06 4.30 0.43
CA PRO A 79 -12.09 4.55 -0.58
C PRO A 79 -13.50 4.13 -0.12
N HIS A 80 -13.61 3.37 0.97
CA HIS A 80 -14.88 2.98 1.55
C HIS A 80 -15.42 4.15 2.39
N SER A 81 -16.50 4.77 1.93
CA SER A 81 -17.06 6.01 2.50
C SER A 81 -17.45 5.92 3.97
N SER A 82 -17.79 4.72 4.46
CA SER A 82 -18.13 4.46 5.87
C SER A 82 -16.90 4.27 6.78
N CYS A 83 -15.69 4.10 6.21
CA CYS A 83 -14.48 3.92 7.01
C CYS A 83 -13.89 5.24 7.52
N GLY A 84 -13.79 6.25 6.64
CA GLY A 84 -13.24 7.58 6.99
C GLY A 84 -11.78 7.57 7.48
N SER A 85 -11.08 6.42 7.41
CA SER A 85 -9.72 6.30 7.93
C SER A 85 -8.69 6.83 6.94
N LEU A 86 -7.63 7.41 7.50
CA LEU A 86 -6.43 7.81 6.78
C LEU A 86 -5.40 6.68 6.94
N VAL A 87 -5.04 6.02 5.85
CA VAL A 87 -4.22 4.81 5.87
C VAL A 87 -2.83 5.12 5.32
N ALA A 88 -1.77 4.62 5.95
CA ALA A 88 -0.42 4.73 5.40
C ALA A 88 -0.37 4.14 3.98
N TYR A 89 0.26 4.87 3.05
CA TYR A 89 0.24 4.54 1.63
C TYR A 89 0.64 3.08 1.33
N HIS A 90 1.70 2.62 1.99
CA HIS A 90 2.24 1.27 1.79
C HIS A 90 1.38 0.14 2.41
N GLN A 91 0.31 0.48 3.13
CA GLN A 91 -0.63 -0.47 3.75
C GLN A 91 -2.01 -0.43 3.09
N VAL A 92 -2.22 0.41 2.07
CA VAL A 92 -3.55 0.61 1.45
C VAL A 92 -4.11 -0.70 0.90
N HIS A 93 -3.29 -1.57 0.34
CA HIS A 93 -3.75 -2.86 -0.18
C HIS A 93 -4.26 -3.78 0.94
N ASP A 94 -3.45 -3.97 1.97
CA ASP A 94 -3.80 -4.81 3.13
C ASP A 94 -5.04 -4.25 3.84
N HIS A 95 -5.11 -2.92 4.01
CA HIS A 95 -6.28 -2.27 4.55
C HIS A 95 -7.52 -2.50 3.70
N LYS A 96 -7.44 -2.38 2.36
CA LYS A 96 -8.62 -2.57 1.49
C LYS A 96 -9.26 -3.96 1.70
N ILE A 97 -8.44 -4.99 1.84
CA ILE A 97 -8.90 -6.38 2.02
C ILE A 97 -9.43 -6.59 3.45
N ALA A 98 -8.79 -5.97 4.45
CA ALA A 98 -9.16 -6.11 5.85
C ALA A 98 -10.19 -5.06 6.33
N CYS A 99 -10.60 -4.12 5.48
CA CYS A 99 -11.41 -2.98 5.88
C CYS A 99 -12.77 -3.47 6.35
N PRO A 100 -13.21 -3.13 7.57
CA PRO A 100 -14.55 -3.47 8.06
C PRO A 100 -15.68 -2.92 7.19
N HIS A 101 -15.40 -2.00 6.27
CA HIS A 101 -16.36 -1.39 5.37
C HIS A 101 -16.15 -1.78 3.90
N ALA A 102 -15.27 -2.76 3.64
CA ALA A 102 -15.15 -3.31 2.31
C ALA A 102 -16.43 -4.06 1.92
N PRO A 103 -16.89 -3.93 0.66
CA PRO A 103 -18.04 -4.69 0.19
C PRO A 103 -17.72 -6.19 0.17
N CYS A 104 -18.61 -6.99 0.73
CA CYS A 104 -18.58 -8.44 0.62
C CYS A 104 -19.71 -8.96 -0.28
N ALA A 105 -19.49 -10.12 -0.89
CA ALA A 105 -20.55 -10.91 -1.52
C ALA A 105 -20.73 -12.22 -0.77
N CYS A 106 -22.00 -12.57 -0.57
CA CYS A 106 -22.40 -13.90 -0.18
C CYS A 106 -22.26 -14.84 -1.40
N THR A 107 -21.53 -15.95 -1.25
CA THR A 107 -21.37 -16.92 -2.35
C THR A 107 -22.49 -17.97 -2.41
N GLU A 108 -23.46 -17.90 -1.50
CA GLU A 108 -24.61 -18.81 -1.48
C GLU A 108 -25.59 -18.46 -2.62
N PRO A 109 -25.97 -19.43 -3.46
CA PRO A 109 -26.98 -19.23 -4.49
C PRO A 109 -28.32 -18.76 -3.88
N GLY A 110 -28.81 -17.59 -4.28
CA GLY A 110 -30.06 -17.01 -3.77
C GLY A 110 -29.90 -16.13 -2.52
N CYS A 111 -28.68 -15.77 -2.16
CA CYS A 111 -28.39 -14.85 -1.06
C CYS A 111 -28.50 -13.39 -1.53
N ASP A 112 -29.56 -12.69 -1.11
CA ASP A 112 -29.81 -11.27 -1.46
C ASP A 112 -28.90 -10.27 -0.70
N PHE A 113 -27.94 -10.79 0.07
CA PHE A 113 -26.98 -9.97 0.82
C PHE A 113 -25.90 -9.43 -0.12
N HIS A 114 -26.22 -8.33 -0.79
CA HIS A 114 -25.27 -7.53 -1.55
C HIS A 114 -24.73 -6.39 -0.66
N LYS A 115 -23.40 -6.33 -0.48
CA LYS A 115 -22.68 -5.20 0.14
C LYS A 115 -23.03 -4.96 1.61
N ILE A 116 -22.73 -5.91 2.49
CA ILE A 116 -22.67 -5.63 3.94
C ILE A 116 -21.24 -5.20 4.30
N ASP A 117 -21.10 -4.28 5.25
CA ASP A 117 -19.81 -3.96 5.87
C ASP A 117 -19.24 -5.21 6.59
N ILE A 118 -17.98 -5.60 6.31
CA ILE A 118 -17.25 -6.68 7.03
C ILE A 118 -17.39 -6.58 8.56
N GLY A 119 -17.45 -5.37 9.13
CA GLY A 119 -17.64 -5.15 10.57
C GLY A 119 -18.99 -5.64 11.08
N ILE A 120 -20.06 -5.43 10.32
CA ILE A 120 -21.40 -5.95 10.63
C ILE A 120 -21.44 -7.47 10.40
N MET A 121 -20.68 -7.97 9.43
CA MET A 121 -20.60 -9.39 9.11
C MET A 121 -19.85 -10.20 10.19
N LEU A 122 -18.89 -9.62 10.92
CA LEU A 122 -18.17 -10.30 11.99
C LEU A 122 -19.12 -10.74 13.12
N ASP A 123 -20.16 -9.95 13.42
CA ASP A 123 -21.22 -10.31 14.37
C ASP A 123 -22.03 -11.54 13.90
N PHE A 124 -22.25 -11.70 12.59
CA PHE A 124 -22.96 -12.85 12.02
C PHE A 124 -22.06 -14.09 11.84
N VAL A 125 -20.77 -13.92 11.53
CA VAL A 125 -19.82 -15.04 11.37
C VAL A 125 -19.50 -15.70 12.71
N LEU A 126 -19.56 -14.96 13.83
CA LEU A 126 -19.51 -15.52 15.19
C LEU A 126 -20.70 -16.46 15.51
N MET A 127 -21.78 -16.43 14.70
CA MET A 127 -22.90 -17.39 14.77
C MET A 127 -22.69 -18.64 13.87
N GLY A 128 -21.57 -18.73 13.16
CA GLY A 128 -20.98 -19.99 12.69
C GLY A 128 -21.69 -20.72 11.57
N LYS A 129 -21.72 -20.16 10.35
CA LYS A 129 -21.85 -20.86 9.05
C LYS A 129 -22.05 -19.83 7.93
N PHE A 130 -21.04 -19.42 7.16
CA PHE A 130 -21.18 -19.05 5.73
C PHE A 130 -19.79 -18.91 5.07
N PRO A 131 -19.57 -19.42 3.85
CA PRO A 131 -18.39 -19.09 3.05
C PRO A 131 -18.51 -17.67 2.51
N ILE A 132 -17.52 -16.81 2.77
CA ILE A 132 -17.52 -15.40 2.38
C ILE A 132 -16.27 -15.09 1.56
N GLN A 133 -16.43 -14.30 0.50
CA GLN A 133 -15.32 -13.68 -0.22
C GLN A 133 -15.45 -12.15 -0.20
N VAL A 134 -14.37 -11.46 0.16
CA VAL A 134 -14.22 -10.01 -0.02
C VAL A 134 -14.07 -9.75 -1.51
N ILE A 135 -14.85 -8.82 -2.07
CA ILE A 135 -14.87 -8.50 -3.51
C ILE A 135 -13.80 -7.47 -3.84
#